data_AF-A0A1R1AMW3-F1
#
_entry.id   AF-A0A1R1AMW3-F1
#
_cell.length_a   1.000
_cell.length_b   1.000
_cell.length_c   1.000
_cell.angle_alpha   90.00
_cell.angle_beta   90.00
_cell.angle_gamma   90.00
#
_symmetry.space_group_name_H-M   'P 1'
#
loop_
_entity.id
_entity.type
_entity.pdbx_description
1 polymer ?
#
loop_
_entity_poly.entity_id
_entity_poly.type
_entity_poly.pdbx_seq_one_letter_code
_entity_poly.pdbx_strand_id
1 'polypeptide(L)'
;MLKQPHRLRFALRTDGLIFVSILDRSTPISFVTQPVFFHKVVGISPRKTIGTVTVNDAQLLTLGMIPARNTKEVPVNDTRITISA
;
A
#
# COMPACT_ATOMS: atom_id res chain seq x y z
N MET A 1 15.07 0.06 9.18
CA MET A 1 14.26 0.75 8.15
C MET A 1 13.40 1.80 8.83
N LEU A 2 13.55 3.07 8.45
CA LEU A 2 12.75 4.17 9.00
C LEU A 2 11.29 3.98 8.58
N LYS A 3 10.37 4.04 9.55
CA LYS A 3 8.92 3.99 9.35
C LYS A 3 8.47 5.29 8.68
N GLN A 4 8.38 5.32 7.35
CA GLN A 4 7.83 6.50 6.68
C GLN A 4 6.31 6.54 6.90
N PRO A 5 5.75 7.70 7.31
CA PRO A 5 4.31 7.86 7.41
C PRO A 5 3.69 7.96 6.02
N HIS A 6 2.63 7.18 5.78
CA HIS A 6 1.82 7.18 4.55
C HIS A 6 0.39 7.58 4.86
N ARG A 7 -0.14 8.56 4.15
CA ARG A 7 -1.49 9.08 4.24
C ARG A 7 -2.40 8.31 3.30
N LEU A 8 -3.42 7.70 3.87
CA LEU A 8 -4.47 6.99 3.18
C LEU A 8 -5.78 7.77 3.31
N ARG A 9 -6.52 7.89 2.22
CA ARG A 9 -7.94 8.26 2.24
C ARG A 9 -8.76 7.01 2.07
N PHE A 10 -9.80 6.83 2.88
CA PHE A 10 -10.66 5.66 2.81
C PHE A 10 -12.14 6.06 2.78
N ALA A 11 -12.97 5.22 2.16
CA ALA A 11 -14.42 5.32 2.18
C ALA A 11 -15.09 3.93 2.21
N LEU A 12 -16.06 3.74 3.10
CA LEU A 12 -16.96 2.59 3.10
C LEU A 12 -17.97 2.77 1.97
N ARG A 13 -17.94 1.84 1.02
CA ARG A 13 -18.83 1.77 -0.13
C ARG A 13 -20.13 1.05 0.24
N THR A 14 -21.14 1.21 -0.60
CA THR A 14 -22.45 0.56 -0.46
C THR A 14 -22.40 -0.96 -0.60
N ASP A 15 -21.35 -1.49 -1.21
CA ASP A 15 -21.06 -2.94 -1.29
C ASP A 15 -20.47 -3.50 0.03
N GLY A 16 -20.31 -2.66 1.06
CA GLY A 16 -19.76 -3.06 2.35
C GLY A 16 -18.24 -3.16 2.38
N LEU A 17 -17.54 -2.73 1.32
CA LEU A 17 -16.08 -2.73 1.26
C LEU A 17 -15.49 -1.34 1.51
N ILE A 18 -14.25 -1.30 2.00
CA ILE A 18 -13.50 -0.05 2.15
C ILE A 18 -12.67 0.16 0.89
N PHE A 19 -12.96 1.23 0.16
CA PHE A 19 -12.07 1.76 -0.86
C PHE A 19 -10.99 2.62 -0.20
N VAL A 20 -9.72 2.43 -0.57
CA VAL A 20 -8.57 3.14 -0.02
C VAL A 20 -7.74 3.72 -1.16
N SER A 21 -7.32 4.98 -1.02
CA SER A 21 -6.37 5.65 -1.92
C SER A 21 -5.17 6.15 -1.15
N ILE A 22 -3.97 5.94 -1.68
CA ILE A 22 -2.71 6.45 -1.12
C ILE A 22 -2.51 7.87 -1.63
N LEU A 23 -2.32 8.84 -0.74
CA LEU A 23 -2.22 10.26 -1.10
C LEU A 23 -0.78 10.72 -1.40
N ASP A 24 0.22 10.00 -0.90
CA ASP A 24 1.62 10.45 -0.96
C ASP A 24 2.35 10.03 -2.25
N ARG A 25 1.62 9.55 -3.27
CA ARG A 25 2.21 9.15 -4.55
C ARG A 25 1.77 10.07 -5.67
N SER A 26 2.73 10.39 -6.54
CA SER A 26 2.49 11.11 -7.80
C SER A 26 1.54 10.35 -8.72
N THR A 27 1.63 9.02 -8.72
CA THR A 27 0.69 8.14 -9.40
C THR A 27 -0.38 7.66 -8.42
N PRO A 28 -1.68 7.90 -8.68
CA PRO A 28 -2.74 7.46 -7.79
C PRO A 28 -2.78 5.93 -7.72
N ILE A 29 -2.60 5.39 -6.52
CA ILE A 29 -2.76 3.96 -6.23
C ILE A 29 -3.95 3.81 -5.29
N SER A 30 -4.87 2.94 -5.66
CA SER A 30 -6.04 2.63 -4.85
C SER A 30 -6.28 1.13 -4.80
N PHE A 31 -6.95 0.70 -3.74
CA PHE A 31 -7.35 -0.69 -3.54
C PHE A 31 -8.63 -0.79 -2.72
N VAL A 32 -9.16 -2.01 -2.65
CA VAL A 32 -10.36 -2.32 -1.89
C VAL A 32 -10.02 -3.38 -0.85
N THR A 33 -10.60 -3.26 0.34
CA THR A 33 -10.38 -4.19 1.44
C THR A 33 -11.65 -4.37 2.28
N GLN A 34 -11.74 -5.49 2.98
CA GLN A 34 -12.81 -5.71 3.95
C GLN A 34 -12.67 -4.77 5.16
N PRO A 35 -13.80 -4.27 5.72
CA PRO A 35 -13.78 -3.37 6.88
C PRO A 35 -13.08 -3.98 8.11
N VAL A 36 -13.30 -5.27 8.38
CA VAL A 36 -12.69 -5.96 9.52
C VAL A 36 -11.17 -6.05 9.39
N PHE A 37 -10.68 -6.37 8.20
CA PHE A 37 -9.24 -6.41 7.92
C PHE A 37 -8.61 -5.02 8.03
N PHE A 38 -9.24 -4.01 7.42
CA PHE A 38 -8.77 -2.62 7.50
C PHE A 38 -8.71 -2.12 8.94
N HIS A 39 -9.74 -2.40 9.74
CA HIS A 39 -9.77 -2.06 11.16
C HIS A 39 -8.63 -2.71 11.94
N LYS A 40 -8.35 -4.00 11.72
CA LYS A 40 -7.25 -4.72 12.39
C LYS A 40 -5.89 -4.09 12.10
N VAL A 41 -5.66 -3.64 10.87
CA VAL A 41 -4.36 -3.09 10.46
C VAL A 41 -4.21 -1.63 10.88
N VAL A 42 -5.26 -0.83 10.72
CA VAL A 42 -5.20 0.64 10.80
C VAL A 42 -5.79 1.19 12.10
N GLY A 43 -6.53 0.38 12.86
CA GLY A 43 -7.17 0.75 14.13
C GLY A 43 -8.43 1.62 13.97
N ILE A 44 -8.86 1.90 12.73
CA ILE A 44 -10.03 2.74 12.46
C ILE A 44 -11.31 1.93 12.50
N SER A 45 -12.29 2.41 13.27
CA SER A 45 -13.60 1.76 13.39
C SER A 45 -14.25 1.53 12.01
N PRO A 46 -14.78 0.32 11.75
CA PRO A 46 -15.44 -0.02 10.48
C PRO A 46 -16.75 0.74 10.26
N ARG A 47 -17.26 1.45 11.28
CA ARG A 47 -18.45 2.30 11.19
C ARG A 47 -18.18 3.67 10.58
N LYS A 48 -16.92 4.08 10.40
CA LYS A 48 -16.59 5.35 9.76
C LYS A 48 -16.73 5.21 8.25
N THR A 49 -17.66 5.97 7.66
CA THR A 49 -17.94 5.92 6.23
C THR A 49 -16.86 6.58 5.38
N ILE A 50 -16.14 7.58 5.88
CA ILE A 50 -15.07 8.25 5.13
C ILE A 50 -14.05 8.84 6.09
N GLY A 51 -12.79 8.92 5.66
CA GLY A 51 -11.77 9.63 6.42
C GLY A 51 -10.39 9.57 5.80
N THR A 52 -9.44 10.09 6.56
CA THR A 52 -8.01 10.01 6.27
C THR A 52 -7.26 9.46 7.47
N VAL A 53 -6.18 8.73 7.21
CA VAL A 53 -5.37 8.11 8.25
C VAL A 53 -3.92 8.01 7.83
N THR A 54 -3.02 8.12 8.80
CA THR A 54 -1.59 7.91 8.59
C THR A 54 -1.20 6.52 9.06
N VAL A 55 -0.56 5.74 8.20
CA VAL A 55 -0.03 4.40 8.49
C VAL A 55 1.47 4.38 8.29
N ASN A 56 2.17 3.41 8.85
CA ASN A 56 3.59 3.19 8.57
C ASN A 56 3.81 2.14 7.45
N ASP A 57 5.06 1.95 7.03
CA ASP A 57 5.45 0.97 6.02
C ASP A 57 4.96 -0.47 6.32
N ALA A 58 5.00 -0.91 7.58
CA ALA A 58 4.60 -2.27 7.97
C ALA A 58 3.09 -2.46 7.82
N GLN A 59 2.30 -1.47 8.20
CA GLN A 59 0.85 -1.47 8.00
C GLN A 59 0.51 -1.41 6.51
N LEU A 60 1.22 -0.59 5.73
CA LEU A 60 1.02 -0.50 4.28
C LEU A 60 1.32 -1.85 3.58
N LEU A 61 2.42 -2.51 3.98
CA LEU A 61 2.77 -3.85 3.50
C LEU A 61 1.69 -4.89 3.87
N THR A 62 1.15 -4.80 5.09
CA THR A 62 0.08 -5.70 5.55
C THR A 62 -1.21 -5.50 4.75
N LEU A 63 -1.48 -4.28 4.29
CA LEU A 63 -2.57 -3.98 3.35
C LEU A 63 -2.32 -4.47 1.92
N GLY A 64 -1.22 -5.19 1.68
CA GLY A 64 -0.84 -5.72 0.36
C GLY A 64 -0.15 -4.70 -0.55
N MET A 65 0.25 -3.55 -0.01
CA MET A 65 0.87 -2.47 -0.78
C MET A 65 2.37 -2.37 -0.50
N ILE A 66 3.18 -2.46 -1.55
CA ILE A 66 4.63 -2.29 -1.45
C ILE A 66 4.92 -0.79 -1.33
N PRO A 67 5.58 -0.30 -0.25
CA PRO A 67 6.00 1.10 -0.13
C PRO A 67 6.79 1.50 -1.37
N ALA A 68 6.63 2.76 -1.82
CA ALA A 68 7.45 3.27 -2.90
C ALA A 68 8.88 3.31 -2.37
N ARG A 69 9.64 2.24 -2.60
CA ARG A 69 11.08 2.28 -2.40
C ARG A 69 11.56 3.40 -3.31
N ASN A 70 12.45 4.24 -2.79
CA ASN A 70 13.36 5.00 -3.61
C ASN A 70 14.13 3.95 -4.43
N THR A 71 13.57 3.54 -5.57
CA THR A 71 14.17 2.58 -6.50
C THR A 71 15.38 3.30 -7.07
N LYS A 72 16.51 3.19 -6.38
CA LYS A 72 17.76 3.01 -7.10
C LYS A 72 17.51 1.78 -7.96
N GLU A 73 17.34 2.01 -9.26
CA GLU A 73 17.34 0.97 -10.27
C GLU A 73 18.46 -0.01 -9.91
N VAL A 74 18.09 -1.25 -9.62
CA VAL A 74 19.09 -2.31 -9.53
C VAL A 74 19.41 -2.60 -11.00
N PRO A 75 20.61 -2.27 -11.52
CA PRO A 75 20.97 -2.68 -12.87
C PRO A 75 20.93 -4.20 -12.88
N VAL A 76 20.01 -4.76 -13.66
CA VAL A 76 20.03 -6.18 -13.97
C VAL A 76 21.24 -6.37 -14.88
N ASN A 77 22.36 -6.81 -14.32
CA ASN A 77 23.47 -7.28 -15.13
C ASN A 77 23.01 -8.57 -15.80
N ASP A 78 22.73 -8.50 -17.09
CA ASP A 78 22.51 -9.66 -17.96
C ASP A 78 23.76 -10.55 -17.91
N THR A 79 23.74 -11.58 -17.06
CA THR A 79 24.73 -12.66 -17.10
C THR A 79 24.44 -13.52 -18.32
N ARG A 80 25.04 -13.17 -19.46
CA ARG A 80 25.06 -14.07 -20.63
C ARG A 80 26.03 -15.22 -20.36
N ILE A 81 25.48 -16.42 -20.23
CA ILE A 81 26.26 -17.66 -20.24
C ILE A 81 26.47 -18.05 -21.71
N THR A 82 27.69 -17.91 -22.20
CA THR A 82 28.09 -18.46 -23.51
C THR A 82 28.50 -19.92 -23.30
N ILE A 83 27.79 -20.84 -23.96
CA ILE A 83 28.17 -22.25 -24.01
C ILE A 83 28.86 -22.46 -25.36
N SER A 84 30.16 -22.76 -25.34
CA SER A 84 30.89 -23.16 -26.54
C SER A 84 30.72 -24.67 -26.78
N ALA A 85 30.46 -25.03 -28.03
CA ALA A 85 30.32 -26.41 -28.52
C ALA A 85 31.68 -27.09 -28.73
#